data_AF-A0A969V776-F1
#
_entry.id   AF-A0A969V776-F1
#
_cell.length_a   1.000
_cell.length_b   1.000
_cell.length_c   1.000
_cell.angle_alpha   90.00
_cell.angle_beta   90.00
_cell.angle_gamma   90.00
#
_symmetry.space_group_name_H-M   'P 1'
#
loop_
_entity.id
_entity.type
_entity.pdbx_description
1 polymer ?
#
loop_
_entity_poly.entity_id
_entity_poly.type
_entity_poly.pdbx_seq_one_letter_code
_entity_poly.pdbx_strand_id
1 'polypeptide(L)'
;MKTQLDRLKFFLGILCSIASIIILFQSAIVPASAQQIFSTPEPTTVALVLRIPGGGLDAHEAAGGHTLEKHVGKTEAELKQRLETDRQIAAASSFTNRSIAEAAIGEAINRNERAMASWLRSRENRYTIDYKANRIVGITLRRRASRASSTSSLKIVFQRSNKLRPGYFILTAYPV
;
A
#
# COMPACT_ATOMS: atom_id res chain seq x y z
N MET A 1 33.78 56.21 0.56
CA MET A 1 32.79 56.62 1.59
C MET A 1 31.32 56.44 1.18
N LYS A 2 31.00 55.67 0.13
CA LYS A 2 29.63 55.43 -0.40
C LYS A 2 29.06 54.05 0.02
N THR A 3 29.49 53.52 1.16
CA THR A 3 29.18 52.14 1.59
C THR A 3 28.52 52.05 2.96
N GLN A 4 28.55 53.13 3.75
CA GLN A 4 27.87 53.18 5.06
C GLN A 4 26.45 53.75 4.97
N LEU A 5 26.13 54.52 3.93
CA LEU A 5 24.80 55.11 3.75
C LEU A 5 23.76 54.10 3.20
N ASP A 6 24.21 53.05 2.51
CA ASP A 6 23.31 52.03 1.94
C ASP A 6 23.01 50.90 2.93
N ARG A 7 23.89 50.66 3.91
CA ARG A 7 23.63 49.73 5.02
C ARG A 7 22.58 50.30 5.99
N LEU A 8 22.56 51.62 6.21
CA LEU A 8 21.58 52.26 7.10
C LEU A 8 20.15 52.28 6.53
N LYS A 9 19.99 52.30 5.20
CA LYS A 9 18.69 52.23 4.52
C LYS A 9 18.08 50.83 4.49
N PHE A 10 18.93 49.78 4.55
CA PHE A 10 18.45 48.39 4.61
C PHE A 10 17.93 48.00 6.00
N PHE A 11 18.44 48.61 7.08
CA PHE A 11 17.94 48.35 8.45
C PHE A 11 16.69 49.17 8.82
N LEU A 12 16.43 50.31 8.18
CA LEU A 12 15.26 51.14 8.46
C LEU A 12 13.94 50.60 7.86
N GLY A 13 14.03 49.69 6.87
CA GLY A 13 12.86 49.04 6.25
C GLY A 13 12.33 47.80 7.00
N ILE A 14 13.11 47.21 7.92
CA ILE A 14 12.74 45.97 8.62
C ILE A 14 12.09 46.26 9.99
N LEU A 15 12.20 47.48 10.51
CA LEU A 15 11.65 47.87 11.82
C LEU A 15 10.23 48.47 11.77
N CYS A 16 9.61 48.62 10.60
CA CYS A 16 8.31 49.29 10.46
C CYS A 16 7.10 48.36 10.21
N SER A 17 7.24 47.02 10.34
CA SER A 17 6.12 46.10 10.11
C SER A 17 5.72 45.24 11.30
N ILE A 18 6.34 45.41 12.48
CA ILE A 18 6.09 44.55 13.66
C ILE A 18 5.33 45.29 14.80
N ALA A 19 4.90 46.55 14.60
CA ALA A 19 4.42 47.39 15.70
C ALA A 19 3.03 48.03 15.53
N SER A 20 2.06 47.44 14.83
CA SER A 20 0.74 48.09 14.68
C SER A 20 -0.50 47.20 14.59
N ILE A 21 -0.58 46.06 15.30
CA ILE A 21 -1.88 45.42 15.54
C ILE A 21 -1.92 44.84 16.97
N ILE A 22 -1.95 45.74 17.96
CA ILE A 22 -2.44 45.47 19.32
C ILE A 22 -3.42 46.60 19.63
N ILE A 23 -4.72 46.37 19.42
CA ILE A 23 -5.78 47.19 20.01
C ILE A 23 -6.72 46.25 20.77
N LEU A 24 -6.69 46.45 22.07
CA LEU A 24 -7.57 45.92 23.11
C LEU A 24 -8.99 46.47 22.92
N PHE A 25 -10.01 45.62 22.98
CA PHE A 25 -11.30 45.99 23.56
C PHE A 25 -11.87 44.82 24.35
N GLN A 26 -12.28 45.15 25.57
CA GLN A 26 -12.58 44.27 26.69
C GLN A 26 -14.06 43.87 26.75
N SER A 27 -14.27 42.66 27.30
CA SER A 27 -15.33 42.27 28.25
C SER A 27 -16.80 42.26 27.81
N ALA A 28 -17.30 41.06 27.53
CA ALA A 28 -18.61 40.63 28.01
C ALA A 28 -18.57 39.14 28.39
N ILE A 29 -18.74 38.87 29.69
CA ILE A 29 -18.93 37.54 30.29
C ILE A 29 -20.43 37.35 30.48
N VAL A 30 -21.04 36.31 29.88
CA VAL A 30 -22.22 35.59 30.40
C VAL A 30 -22.26 34.18 29.77
N PRO A 31 -22.92 33.17 30.37
CA PRO A 31 -22.27 32.11 31.13
C PRO A 31 -22.39 30.72 30.46
N ALA A 32 -21.78 29.74 31.13
CA ALA A 32 -21.78 28.33 30.79
C ALA A 32 -23.18 27.75 30.52
N SER A 33 -23.31 27.08 29.38
CA SER A 33 -24.28 26.01 29.17
C SER A 33 -23.60 24.90 28.38
N ALA A 34 -23.68 23.71 28.96
CA ALA A 34 -23.12 22.47 28.48
C ALA A 34 -23.46 22.17 27.02
N GLN A 35 -22.47 21.79 26.24
CA GLN A 35 -22.33 20.45 25.67
C GLN A 35 -21.27 20.52 24.58
N GLN A 36 -20.07 20.08 24.98
CA GLN A 36 -18.99 19.72 24.11
C GLN A 36 -19.42 18.49 23.30
N ILE A 37 -20.08 18.71 22.17
CA ILE A 37 -20.09 17.71 21.09
C ILE A 37 -18.76 17.90 20.37
N PHE A 38 -17.69 17.38 20.98
CA PHE A 38 -16.54 16.94 20.21
C PHE A 38 -17.07 15.79 19.37
N SER A 39 -17.59 16.11 18.19
CA SER A 39 -17.87 15.13 17.16
C SER A 39 -16.52 14.53 16.80
N THR A 40 -16.12 13.49 17.54
CA THR A 40 -15.32 12.42 16.95
C THR A 40 -15.99 12.14 15.62
N PRO A 41 -15.31 12.25 14.47
CA PRO A 41 -15.86 11.62 13.28
C PRO A 41 -16.06 10.15 13.69
N GLU A 42 -17.32 9.77 13.78
CA GLU A 42 -17.77 8.38 13.75
C GLU A 42 -16.80 7.59 12.87
N PRO A 43 -16.13 6.53 13.37
CA PRO A 43 -15.36 5.64 12.51
C PRO A 43 -16.33 4.73 11.74
N THR A 44 -17.35 5.31 11.14
CA THR A 44 -18.37 4.65 10.34
C THR A 44 -18.20 5.13 8.90
N THR A 45 -16.96 5.14 8.40
CA THR A 45 -16.56 5.05 6.98
C THR A 45 -15.03 4.85 6.95
N VAL A 46 -14.52 3.86 7.68
CA VAL A 46 -13.22 3.30 7.32
C VAL A 46 -13.41 2.63 5.97
N ALA A 47 -12.74 3.15 4.96
CA ALA A 47 -12.59 2.49 3.67
C ALA A 47 -12.42 0.98 3.90
N LEU A 48 -13.12 0.17 3.11
CA LEU A 48 -12.98 -1.28 3.06
C LEU A 48 -11.51 -1.63 2.81
N VAL A 49 -10.66 -1.61 3.84
CA VAL A 49 -9.30 -2.12 3.78
C VAL A 49 -9.50 -3.61 3.76
N LEU A 50 -9.64 -4.16 2.55
CA LEU A 50 -9.53 -5.58 2.28
C LEU A 50 -8.13 -6.00 2.75
N ARG A 51 -8.04 -6.27 4.05
CA ARG A 51 -6.78 -6.54 4.72
C ARG A 51 -6.50 -8.01 4.56
N ILE A 52 -5.29 -8.33 4.10
CA ILE A 52 -4.84 -9.71 4.01
C ILE A 52 -4.84 -10.31 5.43
N PRO A 53 -5.60 -11.40 5.68
CA PRO A 53 -5.58 -12.08 6.98
C PRO A 53 -4.18 -12.57 7.33
N GLY A 54 -3.76 -12.39 8.58
CA GLY A 54 -2.44 -12.86 9.03
C GLY A 54 -1.35 -11.79 9.10
N GLY A 55 -1.68 -10.50 8.89
CA GLY A 55 -0.79 -9.38 9.19
C GLY A 55 -0.16 -8.69 7.98
N GLY A 56 -0.71 -8.87 6.77
CA GLY A 56 -0.16 -8.27 5.55
C GLY A 56 0.98 -9.08 4.95
N LEU A 57 1.55 -8.59 3.85
CA LEU A 57 2.54 -9.38 3.10
C LEU A 57 3.84 -9.63 3.87
N ASP A 58 4.30 -8.70 4.72
CA ASP A 58 5.52 -8.91 5.53
C ASP A 58 5.40 -10.16 6.42
N ALA A 59 4.24 -10.33 7.07
CA ALA A 59 3.99 -11.49 7.93
C ALA A 59 3.95 -12.80 7.11
N HIS A 60 3.43 -12.75 5.89
CA HIS A 60 3.44 -13.90 4.99
C HIS A 60 4.84 -14.25 4.50
N GLU A 61 5.69 -13.27 4.23
CA GLU A 61 7.10 -13.52 3.88
C GLU A 61 7.89 -14.07 5.06
N ALA A 62 7.71 -13.51 6.26
CA ALA A 62 8.29 -14.05 7.49
C ALA A 62 7.86 -15.51 7.76
N ALA A 63 6.66 -15.92 7.31
CA ALA A 63 6.18 -17.29 7.40
C ALA A 63 6.78 -18.24 6.33
N GLY A 64 7.44 -17.70 5.30
CA GLY A 64 8.07 -18.45 4.20
C GLY A 64 7.58 -18.08 2.80
N GLY A 65 6.74 -17.04 2.67
CA GLY A 65 6.32 -16.48 1.39
C GLY A 65 7.40 -15.63 0.73
N HIS A 66 7.15 -15.20 -0.51
CA HIS A 66 8.11 -14.38 -1.28
C HIS A 66 7.41 -13.49 -2.33
N THR A 67 6.26 -12.91 -1.97
CA THR A 67 5.46 -12.05 -2.86
C THR A 67 6.11 -10.67 -3.04
N LEU A 68 6.46 -9.99 -1.95
CA LEU A 68 7.12 -8.69 -1.98
C LEU A 68 8.49 -8.80 -2.66
N GLU A 69 9.29 -9.77 -2.21
CA GLU A 69 10.66 -9.96 -2.71
C GLU A 69 10.71 -10.12 -4.23
N LYS A 70 9.85 -11.01 -4.77
CA LYS A 70 9.97 -11.45 -6.16
C LYS A 70 8.99 -10.81 -7.12
N HIS A 71 7.91 -10.21 -6.63
CA HIS A 71 6.76 -9.85 -7.45
C HIS A 71 6.18 -8.46 -7.16
N VAL A 72 6.81 -7.61 -6.35
CA VAL A 72 6.31 -6.24 -6.11
C VAL A 72 7.32 -5.19 -6.54
N GLY A 73 6.85 -4.21 -7.33
CA GLY A 73 7.63 -3.03 -7.72
C GLY A 73 8.81 -3.31 -8.64
N LYS A 74 8.84 -4.43 -9.37
CA LYS A 74 9.93 -4.72 -10.30
C LYS A 74 9.75 -3.97 -11.61
N THR A 75 10.83 -3.38 -12.07
CA THR A 75 10.95 -2.75 -13.38
C THR A 75 11.00 -3.79 -14.50
N GLU A 76 10.70 -3.39 -15.74
CA GLU A 76 10.84 -4.28 -16.90
C GLU A 76 12.27 -4.83 -17.05
N ALA A 77 13.29 -4.02 -16.72
CA ALA A 77 14.69 -4.42 -16.77
C ALA A 77 15.00 -5.54 -15.75
N GLU A 78 14.51 -5.43 -14.51
CA GLU A 78 14.66 -6.49 -13.50
C GLU A 78 13.91 -7.77 -13.88
N LEU A 79 12.72 -7.65 -14.48
CA LEU A 79 11.97 -8.81 -14.98
C LEU A 79 12.72 -9.50 -16.12
N LYS A 80 13.32 -8.72 -17.03
CA LYS A 80 14.16 -9.25 -18.10
C LYS A 80 15.40 -9.96 -17.55
N GLN A 81 16.10 -9.33 -16.60
CA GLN A 81 17.25 -9.93 -15.92
C GLN A 81 16.86 -11.25 -15.26
N ARG A 82 15.73 -11.30 -14.55
CA ARG A 82 15.23 -12.52 -13.91
C ARG A 82 15.00 -13.63 -14.93
N LEU A 83 14.42 -13.32 -16.09
CA LEU A 83 14.24 -14.29 -17.17
C LEU A 83 15.59 -14.80 -17.71
N GLU A 84 16.61 -13.95 -17.80
CA GLU A 84 17.94 -14.36 -18.26
C GLU A 84 18.65 -15.26 -17.25
N THR A 85 18.54 -14.96 -15.94
CA THR A 85 19.21 -15.72 -14.88
C THR A 85 18.49 -17.00 -14.49
N ASP A 86 17.16 -16.97 -14.40
CA ASP A 86 16.34 -18.14 -14.08
C ASP A 86 15.84 -18.80 -15.38
N ARG A 87 16.53 -19.86 -15.80
CA ARG A 87 16.22 -20.59 -17.04
C ARG A 87 14.97 -21.45 -16.94
N GLN A 88 14.41 -21.66 -15.73
CA GLN A 88 13.25 -22.54 -15.52
C GLN A 88 11.93 -21.79 -15.77
N ILE A 89 11.93 -20.46 -15.73
CA ILE A 89 10.71 -19.66 -15.87
C ILE A 89 10.48 -19.18 -17.31
N ALA A 90 9.22 -19.25 -17.77
CA ALA A 90 8.81 -18.77 -19.08
C ALA A 90 8.34 -17.30 -19.08
N ALA A 91 7.97 -16.79 -17.90
CA ALA A 91 7.52 -15.41 -17.71
C ALA A 91 7.92 -14.90 -16.32
N ALA A 92 8.07 -13.60 -16.20
CA ALA A 92 8.27 -12.89 -14.94
C ALA A 92 7.27 -11.74 -14.86
N SER A 93 6.74 -11.47 -13.69
CA SER A 93 5.69 -10.45 -13.51
C SER A 93 5.84 -9.75 -12.17
N SER A 94 5.28 -8.54 -12.11
CA SER A 94 5.30 -7.75 -10.89
C SER A 94 4.06 -6.86 -10.75
N PHE A 95 3.50 -6.85 -9.55
CA PHE A 95 2.56 -5.84 -9.11
C PHE A 95 3.19 -4.46 -9.17
N THR A 96 2.39 -3.45 -9.53
CA THR A 96 2.85 -2.07 -9.64
C THR A 96 3.52 -1.58 -8.35
N ASN A 97 2.92 -1.87 -7.19
CA ASN A 97 3.47 -1.56 -5.88
C ASN A 97 2.79 -2.42 -4.80
N ARG A 98 3.27 -2.29 -3.56
CA ARG A 98 2.77 -3.05 -2.42
C ARG A 98 1.28 -2.82 -2.14
N SER A 99 0.83 -1.57 -2.20
CA SER A 99 -0.57 -1.22 -1.94
C SER A 99 -1.52 -1.88 -2.95
N ILE A 100 -1.16 -1.86 -4.24
CA ILE A 100 -1.93 -2.53 -5.30
C ILE A 100 -1.91 -4.05 -5.11
N ALA A 101 -0.77 -4.64 -4.76
CA ALA A 101 -0.67 -6.07 -4.46
C ALA A 101 -1.59 -6.46 -3.29
N GLU A 102 -1.50 -5.76 -2.16
CA GLU A 102 -2.27 -6.05 -0.96
C GLU A 102 -3.77 -5.90 -1.20
N ALA A 103 -4.19 -4.82 -1.89
CA ALA A 103 -5.58 -4.61 -2.23
C ALA A 103 -6.14 -5.69 -3.16
N ALA A 104 -5.40 -6.07 -4.22
CA ALA A 104 -5.85 -7.08 -5.17
C ALA A 104 -5.92 -8.49 -4.54
N ILE A 105 -4.95 -8.82 -3.69
CA ILE A 105 -4.93 -10.09 -2.94
C ILE A 105 -6.06 -10.13 -1.92
N GLY A 106 -6.26 -9.06 -1.15
CA GLY A 106 -7.36 -8.98 -0.18
C GLY A 106 -8.73 -9.13 -0.84
N GLU A 107 -8.92 -8.48 -1.99
CA GLU A 107 -10.13 -8.62 -2.81
C GLU A 107 -10.34 -10.06 -3.26
N ALA A 108 -9.30 -10.71 -3.81
CA ALA A 108 -9.36 -12.10 -4.24
C ALA A 108 -9.70 -13.04 -3.08
N ILE A 109 -9.11 -12.85 -1.90
CA ILE A 109 -9.41 -13.64 -0.69
C ILE A 109 -10.87 -13.47 -0.28
N ASN A 110 -11.36 -12.23 -0.19
CA ASN A 110 -12.75 -11.95 0.18
C ASN A 110 -13.75 -12.60 -0.79
N ARG A 111 -13.49 -12.50 -2.10
CA ARG A 111 -14.34 -13.13 -3.13
C ARG A 111 -14.33 -14.66 -3.07
N ASN A 112 -13.30 -15.27 -2.48
CA ASN A 112 -13.12 -16.72 -2.41
C ASN A 112 -13.22 -17.28 -0.98
N GLU A 113 -13.72 -16.50 -0.01
CA GLU A 113 -13.71 -16.86 1.41
C GLU A 113 -14.33 -18.24 1.69
N ARG A 114 -15.47 -18.54 1.06
CA ARG A 114 -16.14 -19.85 1.20
C ARG A 114 -15.28 -21.01 0.70
N ALA A 115 -14.63 -20.85 -0.45
CA ALA A 115 -13.76 -21.87 -1.03
C ALA A 115 -12.48 -22.05 -0.19
N MET A 116 -11.91 -20.96 0.33
CA MET A 116 -10.78 -21.01 1.25
C MET A 116 -11.13 -21.70 2.57
N ALA A 117 -12.30 -21.41 3.14
CA ALA A 117 -12.77 -22.09 4.35
C ALA A 117 -12.98 -23.60 4.11
N SER A 118 -13.49 -23.97 2.94
CA SER A 118 -13.59 -25.38 2.53
C SER A 118 -12.22 -26.04 2.39
N TRP A 119 -11.27 -25.36 1.73
CA TRP A 119 -9.89 -25.84 1.60
C TRP A 119 -9.25 -26.03 2.97
N LEU A 120 -9.40 -25.09 3.90
CA LEU A 120 -8.84 -25.20 5.26
C LEU A 120 -9.38 -26.40 6.06
N ARG A 121 -10.55 -26.94 5.72
CA ARG A 121 -11.07 -28.18 6.32
C ARG A 121 -10.63 -29.45 5.59
N SER A 122 -10.04 -29.33 4.40
CA SER A 122 -9.50 -30.46 3.65
C SER A 122 -8.09 -30.85 4.11
N ARG A 123 -7.52 -31.89 3.50
CA ARG A 123 -6.13 -32.34 3.73
C ARG A 123 -5.12 -31.74 2.74
N GLU A 124 -5.59 -30.91 1.81
CA GLU A 124 -4.72 -30.33 0.78
C GLU A 124 -3.74 -29.32 1.38
N ASN A 125 -2.48 -29.45 0.99
CA ASN A 125 -1.40 -28.59 1.50
C ASN A 125 -1.33 -27.23 0.81
N ARG A 126 -1.79 -27.14 -0.44
CA ARG A 126 -1.79 -25.90 -1.23
C ARG A 126 -3.17 -25.59 -1.77
N TYR A 127 -3.42 -24.31 -1.98
CA TYR A 127 -4.60 -23.81 -2.67
C TYR A 127 -4.19 -22.66 -3.57
N THR A 128 -4.83 -22.56 -4.72
CA THR A 128 -4.53 -21.52 -5.71
C THR A 128 -5.80 -20.78 -6.05
N ILE A 129 -5.72 -19.45 -6.08
CA ILE A 129 -6.75 -18.59 -6.62
C ILE A 129 -6.22 -17.96 -7.90
N ASP A 130 -7.00 -18.06 -8.97
CA ASP A 130 -6.88 -17.20 -10.14
C ASP A 130 -7.96 -16.12 -10.05
N TYR A 131 -7.54 -14.86 -10.07
CA TYR A 131 -8.43 -13.71 -9.88
C TYR A 131 -8.23 -12.67 -10.97
N LYS A 132 -9.32 -12.04 -11.40
CA LYS A 132 -9.31 -10.90 -12.33
C LYS A 132 -9.85 -9.69 -11.60
N ALA A 133 -8.98 -8.73 -11.30
CA ALA A 133 -9.36 -7.46 -10.71
C ALA A 133 -10.03 -6.55 -11.75
N ASN A 134 -10.76 -5.55 -11.27
CA ASN A 134 -11.38 -4.51 -12.10
C ASN A 134 -10.43 -3.37 -12.50
N ARG A 135 -9.12 -3.54 -12.22
CA ARG A 135 -8.06 -2.55 -12.46
C ARG A 135 -6.78 -3.25 -12.87
N ILE A 136 -5.88 -2.53 -13.53
CA ILE A 136 -4.53 -3.02 -13.78
C ILE A 136 -3.83 -3.19 -12.42
N VAL A 137 -3.26 -4.37 -12.20
CA VAL A 137 -2.56 -4.73 -10.96
C VAL A 137 -1.05 -4.72 -11.13
N GLY A 138 -0.56 -4.83 -12.37
CA GLY A 138 0.86 -4.88 -12.65
C GLY A 138 1.17 -5.23 -14.09
N ILE A 139 2.38 -5.76 -14.29
CA ILE A 139 2.94 -6.09 -15.59
C ILE A 139 3.40 -7.55 -15.64
N THR A 140 3.38 -8.13 -16.84
CA THR A 140 3.92 -9.45 -17.15
C THR A 140 4.86 -9.37 -18.35
N LEU A 141 6.03 -9.99 -18.25
CA LEU A 141 7.02 -10.10 -19.31
C LEU A 141 7.26 -11.57 -19.62
N ARG A 142 6.97 -11.97 -20.86
CA ARG A 142 7.27 -13.32 -21.36
C ARG A 142 8.70 -13.37 -21.90
N ARG A 143 9.34 -14.52 -21.80
CA ARG A 143 10.65 -14.76 -22.39
C ARG A 143 10.63 -14.43 -23.89
N ARG A 144 11.65 -13.71 -24.36
CA ARG A 144 11.80 -13.18 -25.74
C ARG A 144 10.80 -12.08 -26.14
N ALA A 145 9.88 -11.66 -25.27
CA ALA A 145 9.11 -10.44 -25.52
C ALA A 145 10.01 -9.21 -25.41
N SER A 146 9.75 -8.21 -26.24
CA SER A 146 10.52 -6.96 -26.25
C SER A 146 10.12 -6.00 -25.13
N ARG A 147 8.87 -6.08 -24.66
CA ARG A 147 8.28 -5.21 -23.63
C ARG A 147 7.32 -5.99 -22.76
N ALA A 148 7.06 -5.51 -21.55
CA ALA A 148 6.05 -6.09 -20.67
C ALA A 148 4.65 -5.61 -21.07
N SER A 149 3.65 -6.41 -20.73
CA SER A 149 2.25 -6.09 -20.93
C SER A 149 1.56 -5.84 -19.59
N SER A 150 0.71 -4.82 -19.52
CA SER A 150 -0.14 -4.60 -18.35
C SER A 150 -1.19 -5.69 -18.21
N THR A 151 -1.50 -6.09 -16.97
CA THR A 151 -2.53 -7.10 -16.67
C THR A 151 -3.38 -6.70 -15.46
N SER A 152 -4.63 -7.15 -15.47
CA SER A 152 -5.57 -7.07 -14.34
C SER A 152 -5.75 -8.41 -13.61
N SER A 153 -5.12 -9.47 -14.12
CA SER A 153 -5.21 -10.82 -13.56
C SER A 153 -4.05 -11.11 -12.63
N LEU A 154 -4.29 -11.89 -11.59
CA LEU A 154 -3.27 -12.41 -10.68
C LEU A 154 -3.56 -13.85 -10.29
N LYS A 155 -2.49 -14.56 -9.94
CA LYS A 155 -2.52 -15.87 -9.31
C LYS A 155 -1.98 -15.75 -7.90
N ILE A 156 -2.62 -16.41 -6.95
CA ILE A 156 -2.21 -16.47 -5.54
C ILE A 156 -2.08 -17.93 -5.15
N VAL A 157 -0.96 -18.31 -4.55
CA VAL A 157 -0.71 -19.65 -4.03
C VAL A 157 -0.59 -19.56 -2.52
N PHE A 158 -1.45 -20.31 -1.83
CA PHE A 158 -1.46 -20.45 -0.38
C PHE A 158 -0.79 -21.76 0.02
N GLN A 159 -0.10 -21.74 1.15
CA GLN A 159 0.48 -22.92 1.80
C GLN A 159 -0.09 -23.04 3.21
N ARG A 160 -0.67 -24.21 3.52
CA ARG A 160 -1.18 -24.51 4.86
C ARG A 160 -0.04 -24.42 5.88
N SER A 161 -0.29 -23.76 7.01
CA SER A 161 0.70 -23.58 8.08
C SER A 161 0.04 -23.05 9.36
N ASN A 162 0.56 -23.44 10.52
CA ASN A 162 0.16 -22.89 11.82
C ASN A 162 0.96 -21.64 12.24
N LYS A 163 1.90 -21.15 11.41
CA LYS A 163 2.74 -19.98 11.73
C LYS A 163 1.94 -18.68 11.85
N LEU A 164 0.82 -18.57 11.13
CA LEU A 164 -0.08 -17.41 11.17
C LEU A 164 -1.49 -17.87 11.57
N ARG A 165 -2.20 -17.01 12.30
CA ARG A 165 -3.58 -17.25 12.77
C ARG A 165 -4.57 -17.78 11.70
N PRO A 166 -4.56 -17.33 10.43
CA PRO A 166 -5.51 -17.85 9.43
C PRO A 166 -5.27 -19.32 9.02
N GLY A 167 -4.23 -20.00 9.53
CA GLY A 167 -3.96 -21.41 9.21
C GLY A 167 -3.25 -21.62 7.87
N TYR A 168 -2.79 -20.53 7.26
CA TYR A 168 -2.00 -20.52 6.03
C TYR A 168 -1.09 -19.29 5.97
N PHE A 169 -0.13 -19.32 5.05
CA PHE A 169 0.50 -18.11 4.53
C PHE A 169 0.40 -18.06 3.01
N ILE A 170 0.50 -16.85 2.44
CA ILE A 170 0.64 -16.67 0.99
C ILE A 170 2.07 -17.05 0.63
N LEU A 171 2.24 -18.19 -0.02
CA LEU A 171 3.54 -18.64 -0.50
C LEU A 171 4.06 -17.68 -1.57
N THR A 172 3.20 -17.34 -2.52
CA THR A 172 3.49 -16.35 -3.54
C THR A 172 2.20 -15.82 -4.15
N ALA A 173 2.23 -14.59 -4.64
CA ALA A 173 1.21 -14.02 -5.50
C ALA A 173 1.89 -13.21 -6.59
N TYR A 174 1.34 -13.23 -7.81
CA TYR A 174 1.91 -12.49 -8.92
C TYR A 174 0.88 -12.21 -10.02
N PRO A 175 1.04 -11.12 -10.79
CA PRO A 175 0.22 -10.87 -11.97
C PRO A 175 0.44 -11.93 -13.05
N VAL A 176 -0.61 -12.25 -13.83
CA VAL A 176 -0.57 -13.26 -14.91
C VAL A 176 -1.05 -12.71 -16.25
#